data_AF-A0A5C5XYS2-F1
#
_entry.id   AF-A0A5C5XYS2-F1
#
_cell.length_a   1.000
_cell.length_b   1.000
_cell.length_c   1.000
_cell.angle_alpha   90.00
_cell.angle_beta   90.00
_cell.angle_gamma   90.00
#
_symmetry.space_group_name_H-M   'P 1'
#
loop_
_entity.id
_entity.type
_entity.pdbx_description
1 polymer ?
#
loop_
_entity_poly.entity_id
_entity_poly.type
_entity_poly.pdbx_seq_one_letter_code
_entity_poly.pdbx_strand_id
1 'polypeptide(L)'
;MQPDQGPSPISDSEDSVVLGFDLGASEDHEVLALGWAAIDGSADQAAIERLGKLVSSEPQAKRAFESILELDRGLHTLFGAAGAGKAVNLPGDLSVGG
;
A
#
# COMPACT_ATOMS: atom_id res chain seq x y z
N MET A 1 57.19 -5.00 -16.33
CA MET A 1 56.48 -3.95 -17.09
C MET A 1 54.99 -4.20 -16.87
N GLN A 2 54.31 -3.36 -16.09
CA GLN A 2 52.88 -3.50 -15.77
C GLN A 2 52.05 -2.74 -16.82
N PRO A 3 50.91 -3.28 -17.29
CA PRO A 3 49.97 -2.50 -18.06
C PRO A 3 49.11 -1.62 -17.13
N ASP A 4 49.11 -0.33 -17.47
CA ASP A 4 48.24 0.73 -17.00
C ASP A 4 46.77 0.33 -17.23
N GLN A 5 45.99 0.21 -16.15
CA GLN A 5 44.54 0.00 -16.20
C GLN A 5 43.90 1.25 -15.58
N GLY A 6 43.51 2.20 -16.44
CA GLY A 6 42.65 3.31 -16.05
C GLY A 6 41.30 2.82 -15.50
N PRO A 7 40.60 3.64 -14.70
CA PRO A 7 39.37 3.23 -14.05
C PRO A 7 38.30 2.88 -15.10
N SER A 8 37.75 1.67 -14.98
CA SER A 8 36.63 1.19 -15.80
C SER A 8 35.46 2.20 -15.80
N PRO A 9 34.75 2.37 -16.92
CA PRO A 9 33.49 3.11 -16.90
C PRO A 9 32.51 2.35 -16.00
N ILE A 10 31.99 3.05 -14.99
CA ILE A 10 30.80 2.68 -14.26
C ILE A 10 29.69 2.44 -15.30
N SER A 11 29.39 1.17 -15.54
CA SER A 11 28.24 0.76 -16.32
C SER A 11 27.03 1.12 -15.48
N ASP A 12 26.31 2.15 -15.91
CA ASP A 12 24.98 2.49 -15.42
C ASP A 12 24.07 1.32 -15.79
N SER A 13 24.04 0.32 -14.91
CA SER A 13 23.03 -0.72 -14.96
C SER A 13 21.73 -0.03 -14.60
N GLU A 14 20.98 0.36 -15.64
CA GLU A 14 19.56 0.66 -15.52
C GLU A 14 18.93 -0.56 -14.83
N ASP A 15 18.65 -0.38 -13.54
CA ASP A 15 17.88 -1.28 -12.69
C ASP A 15 16.45 -1.27 -13.26
N SER A 16 16.29 -1.92 -14.40
CA SER A 16 15.00 -2.25 -14.97
C SER A 16 14.42 -3.28 -14.00
N VAL A 17 13.66 -2.76 -13.04
CA VAL A 17 12.87 -3.54 -12.09
C VAL A 17 11.81 -4.26 -12.91
N VAL A 18 12.21 -5.31 -13.60
CA VAL A 18 11.31 -6.31 -14.15
C VAL A 18 10.73 -6.98 -12.93
N LEU A 19 9.56 -6.49 -12.49
CA LEU A 19 8.68 -7.14 -11.52
C LEU A 19 8.14 -8.42 -12.16
N GLY A 20 9.03 -9.38 -12.41
CA GLY A 20 8.72 -10.77 -12.68
C GLY A 20 8.29 -11.39 -11.36
N PHE A 21 7.06 -11.09 -10.94
CA PHE A 21 6.46 -11.63 -9.73
C PHE A 21 5.92 -13.03 -10.05
N ASP A 22 6.84 -13.99 -10.17
CA ASP A 22 6.52 -15.41 -10.20
C ASP A 22 6.26 -15.86 -8.76
N LEU A 23 5.00 -16.06 -8.38
CA LEU A 23 4.64 -16.67 -7.09
C LEU A 23 3.44 -17.60 -7.26
N GLY A 24 3.69 -18.89 -7.00
CA GLY A 24 2.67 -19.94 -6.80
C GLY A 24 1.81 -19.76 -5.54
N ALA A 25 1.34 -18.53 -5.28
CA ALA A 25 0.43 -18.09 -4.21
C ALA A 25 -0.53 -17.02 -4.79
N SER A 26 -0.99 -17.23 -6.02
CA SER A 26 -1.38 -16.14 -6.92
C SER A 26 -2.70 -15.46 -6.56
N GLU A 27 -3.65 -16.18 -5.96
CA GLU A 27 -5.03 -15.68 -5.78
C GLU A 27 -5.15 -14.70 -4.58
N ASP A 28 -4.53 -15.02 -3.44
CA ASP A 28 -4.55 -14.12 -2.27
C ASP A 28 -3.79 -12.81 -2.55
N HIS A 29 -2.65 -12.90 -3.24
CA HIS A 29 -1.89 -11.71 -3.65
C HIS A 29 -2.64 -10.90 -4.72
N GLU A 30 -3.34 -11.56 -5.64
CA GLU A 30 -4.18 -10.89 -6.63
C GLU A 30 -5.31 -10.11 -5.94
N VAL A 31 -5.98 -10.70 -4.95
CA VAL A 31 -7.05 -10.02 -4.18
C VAL A 31 -6.51 -8.83 -3.39
N LEU A 32 -5.33 -8.97 -2.77
CA LEU A 32 -4.68 -7.86 -2.06
C LEU A 32 -4.37 -6.70 -3.02
N ALA A 33 -3.75 -6.98 -4.17
CA ALA A 33 -3.37 -5.96 -5.13
C ALA A 33 -4.59 -5.26 -5.75
N LEU A 34 -5.58 -6.05 -6.21
CA LEU A 34 -6.81 -5.51 -6.79
C LEU A 34 -7.65 -4.77 -5.75
N GLY A 35 -7.67 -5.27 -4.50
CA GLY A 35 -8.39 -4.65 -3.39
C GLY A 35 -7.86 -3.26 -3.05
N TRP A 36 -6.54 -3.11 -2.94
CA TRP A 36 -5.92 -1.80 -2.71
C TRP A 36 -6.13 -0.84 -3.89
N ALA A 37 -5.97 -1.32 -5.13
CA ALA A 37 -6.23 -0.51 -6.31
C ALA A 37 -7.70 -0.03 -6.38
N ALA A 38 -8.65 -0.87 -5.95
CA ALA A 38 -10.06 -0.50 -5.90
C ALA A 38 -10.35 0.57 -4.83
N ILE A 39 -9.69 0.49 -3.67
CA ILE A 39 -9.82 1.48 -2.59
C ILE A 39 -9.20 2.83 -2.97
N ASP A 40 -8.00 2.81 -3.57
CA ASP A 40 -7.30 4.01 -4.02
C ASP A 40 -7.93 4.63 -5.29
N GLY A 41 -8.89 3.95 -5.91
CA GLY A 41 -9.56 4.39 -7.13
C GLY A 41 -8.71 4.27 -8.40
N SER A 42 -7.57 3.58 -8.33
CA SER A 42 -6.66 3.34 -9.46
C SER A 42 -7.02 2.09 -10.26
N ALA A 43 -7.94 1.25 -9.75
CA ALA A 43 -8.40 0.06 -10.46
C ALA A 43 -9.26 0.43 -11.68
N ASP A 44 -8.98 -0.21 -12.81
CA ASP A 44 -9.87 -0.15 -13.96
C ASP A 44 -11.10 -1.06 -13.79
N GLN A 45 -12.04 -0.94 -14.73
CA GLN A 45 -13.28 -1.71 -14.69
C GLN A 45 -13.05 -3.24 -14.74
N ALA A 46 -12.03 -3.69 -15.48
CA ALA A 46 -11.73 -5.11 -15.61
C ALA A 46 -11.15 -5.68 -14.30
N ALA A 47 -10.31 -4.91 -13.62
CA ALA A 47 -9.76 -5.20 -12.30
C ALA A 47 -10.87 -5.30 -11.23
N ILE A 48 -11.84 -4.37 -11.25
CA ILE A 48 -13.00 -4.41 -10.34
C ILE A 48 -13.85 -5.65 -10.59
N GLU A 49 -14.13 -5.99 -11.85
CA GLU A 49 -14.88 -7.20 -12.19
C GLU A 49 -14.15 -8.49 -11.80
N ARG A 50 -12.82 -8.52 -11.97
CA ARG A 50 -11.97 -9.65 -11.57
C ARG A 50 -11.98 -9.84 -10.06
N LEU A 51 -11.79 -8.76 -9.30
CA LEU A 51 -11.90 -8.77 -7.84
C LEU A 51 -13.28 -9.25 -7.38
N GLY A 52 -14.34 -8.74 -8.01
CA GLY A 52 -15.72 -9.14 -7.70
C GLY A 52 -15.96 -10.63 -7.93
N LYS A 53 -15.40 -11.22 -8.99
CA LYS A 53 -15.46 -12.66 -9.25
C LYS A 53 -14.72 -13.45 -8.17
N LEU A 54 -13.48 -13.09 -7.85
CA LEU A 54 -12.68 -13.77 -6.83
C LEU A 54 -13.37 -13.75 -5.46
N VAL A 55 -13.80 -12.57 -5.00
CA VAL A 55 -14.51 -12.42 -3.71
C VAL A 55 -15.82 -13.20 -3.66
N SER A 56 -16.50 -13.35 -4.80
CA SER A 56 -17.78 -14.09 -4.86
C SER A 56 -17.60 -15.61 -4.95
N SER A 57 -16.51 -16.07 -5.58
CA SER A 57 -16.26 -17.49 -5.82
C SER A 57 -15.42 -18.15 -4.73
N GLU A 58 -14.58 -17.38 -4.04
CA GLU A 58 -13.59 -17.91 -3.11
C GLU A 58 -13.76 -17.30 -1.70
N PRO A 59 -14.08 -18.12 -0.68
CA PRO A 59 -14.23 -17.65 0.69
C PRO A 59 -12.95 -17.04 1.27
N GLN A 60 -11.77 -17.47 0.78
CA GLN A 60 -10.48 -16.93 1.22
C GLN A 60 -10.25 -15.53 0.67
N ALA A 61 -10.47 -15.32 -0.63
CA ALA A 61 -10.48 -14.01 -1.28
C ALA A 61 -11.41 -13.02 -0.55
N LYS A 62 -12.60 -13.46 -0.16
CA LYS A 62 -13.52 -12.62 0.61
C LYS A 62 -12.92 -12.16 1.94
N ARG A 63 -12.32 -13.07 2.72
CA ARG A 63 -11.68 -12.73 4.01
C ARG A 63 -10.48 -11.79 3.82
N ALA A 64 -9.69 -12.03 2.78
CA ALA A 64 -8.56 -11.16 2.44
C ALA A 64 -9.06 -9.75 2.13
N PHE A 65 -10.07 -9.62 1.27
CA PHE A 65 -10.65 -8.32 0.92
C PHE A 65 -11.30 -7.61 2.11
N GLU A 66 -12.03 -8.33 2.97
CA GLU A 66 -12.59 -7.78 4.21
C GLU A 66 -11.50 -7.23 5.15
N SER A 67 -10.36 -7.93 5.25
CA SER A 67 -9.22 -7.49 6.08
C SER A 67 -8.62 -6.17 5.56
N ILE A 68 -8.57 -5.99 4.23
CA ILE A 68 -8.12 -4.73 3.61
C ILE A 68 -9.08 -3.59 3.99
N LEU A 69 -10.40 -3.81 3.89
CA LEU A 69 -11.40 -2.79 4.22
C LEU A 69 -11.36 -2.39 5.70
N GLU A 70 -11.13 -3.34 6.60
CA GLU A 70 -10.95 -3.05 8.03
C GLU A 70 -9.69 -2.22 8.28
N LEU A 71 -8.59 -2.53 7.59
CA LEU A 71 -7.35 -1.78 7.70
C LEU A 71 -7.50 -0.36 7.15
N ASP A 72 -8.10 -0.19 5.97
CA ASP A 72 -8.40 1.11 5.38
C ASP A 72 -9.25 1.97 6.33
N ARG A 73 -10.33 1.40 6.89
CA ARG A 73 -11.14 2.09 7.90
C ARG A 73 -10.33 2.46 9.16
N GLY A 74 -9.45 1.57 9.61
CA GLY A 74 -8.55 1.82 10.74
C GLY A 74 -7.61 2.99 10.47
N LEU A 75 -7.00 3.02 9.29
CA LEU A 75 -6.13 4.11 8.83
C LEU A 75 -6.91 5.43 8.72
N HIS A 76 -8.10 5.43 8.11
CA HIS A 76 -8.98 6.59 8.05
C HIS A 76 -9.39 7.08 9.44
N THR A 77 -9.56 6.20 10.43
CA THR A 77 -9.86 6.60 11.81
C THR A 77 -8.65 7.25 12.47
N LEU A 78 -7.45 6.67 12.30
CA LEU A 78 -6.21 7.17 12.89
C LEU A 78 -5.81 8.53 12.32
N PHE A 79 -5.91 8.70 11.00
CA PHE A 79 -5.45 9.90 10.31
C PHE A 79 -6.57 10.90 9.99
N GLY A 80 -7.82 10.43 9.85
CA GLY A 80 -8.98 11.30 9.68
C GLY A 80 -9.44 11.97 10.98
N ALA A 81 -9.25 11.33 12.14
CA ALA A 81 -9.44 11.99 13.43
C ALA A 81 -8.39 13.07 13.73
N ALA A 82 -7.25 13.05 13.03
CA ALA A 82 -6.22 14.10 13.13
C ALA A 82 -6.56 15.35 12.30
N GLY A 83 -7.49 15.26 11.34
CA GLY A 83 -7.89 16.38 10.47
C GLY A 83 -9.20 17.08 10.85
N ALA A 84 -10.05 16.44 11.66
CA ALA A 84 -11.23 17.09 12.22
C ALA A 84 -10.84 17.80 13.51
N GLY A 85 -10.72 19.14 13.46
CA GLY A 85 -10.41 20.00 14.59
C GLY A 85 -11.34 19.82 15.79
N LYS A 86 -11.05 18.80 16.60
CA LYS A 86 -11.51 18.69 17.97
C LYS A 86 -10.31 19.08 18.81
N ALA A 87 -10.38 20.28 19.38
CA ALA A 87 -9.59 20.65 20.54
C ALA A 87 -9.79 19.55 21.60
N VAL A 88 -8.88 18.57 21.61
CA VAL A 88 -8.81 17.60 22.69
C VAL A 88 -8.16 18.36 23.83
N ASN A 89 -9.02 18.77 24.77
CA ASN A 89 -8.72 19.55 25.94
C ASN A 89 -7.61 18.86 26.76
N LEU A 90 -6.45 19.50 26.90
CA LEU A 90 -5.46 19.11 27.91
C LEU A 90 -5.85 19.82 29.21
N PRO A 91 -6.32 19.10 30.26
CA PRO A 91 -6.46 19.69 31.58
C PRO A 91 -5.07 19.78 32.22
N GLY A 92 -4.53 20.99 32.26
CA GLY A 92 -3.25 21.34 32.86
C GLY A 92 -2.92 22.76 32.40
N ASP A 93 -3.57 23.75 33.00
CA ASP A 93 -2.92 24.54 34.07
C ASP A 93 -1.54 25.02 33.62
N LEU A 94 -1.48 26.28 33.22
CA LEU A 94 -0.54 27.26 33.74
C LEU A 94 -0.92 28.63 33.17
N SER A 95 -1.63 29.40 34.00
CA SER A 95 -1.64 30.86 33.90
C SER A 95 -0.19 31.35 33.93
N VAL A 96 0.21 32.18 32.98
CA VAL A 96 1.28 33.15 33.22
C VAL A 96 0.74 34.53 32.89
N GLY A 97 0.26 35.19 33.95
CA GLY A 97 0.20 36.65 34.02
C GLY A 97 1.56 37.15 34.55
N GLY A 98 2.02 38.27 33.99
CA GLY A 98 3.22 38.98 34.38
C GLY A 98 3.54 40.08 33.39
#